data_AF-X0S832-F1
#
_entry.id   AF-X0S832-F1
#
_cell.length_a   1.000
_cell.length_b   1.000
_cell.length_c   1.000
_cell.angle_alpha   90.00
_cell.angle_beta   90.00
_cell.angle_gamma   90.00
#
_symmetry.space_group_name_H-M   'P 1'
#
loop_
_entity.id
_entity.type
_entity.pdbx_description
1 polymer ?
#
loop_
_entity_poly.entity_id
_entity_poly.type
_entity_poly.pdbx_seq_one_letter_code
_entity_poly.pdbx_strand_id
1 'polypeptide(L)'
;MLYESEEQARLVRRSTKQAIALAMEGRWREAVAANESILENYPDDVDACNRLGRAYMELGEFSLARKAYSRAKELDPYNAIAEKNLRRLSHLRGTGSISGEGFDR
;
A
#
# COMPACT_ATOMS: atom_id res chain seq x y z
N MET A 1 -21.24 12.75 17.93
CA MET A 1 -20.72 11.40 18.24
C MET A 1 -21.24 10.29 17.32
N LEU A 2 -22.53 9.88 17.29
CA LEU A 2 -22.98 8.84 16.35
C LEU A 2 -23.07 9.31 14.88
N TYR A 3 -23.51 10.55 14.65
CA TYR A 3 -23.69 11.12 13.30
C TYR A 3 -22.39 11.33 12.51
N GLU A 4 -21.30 11.73 13.17
CA GLU A 4 -20.00 11.92 12.51
C GLU A 4 -19.44 10.58 12.01
N SER A 5 -19.66 9.49 12.76
CA SER A 5 -19.20 8.15 12.37
C SER A 5 -19.92 7.59 11.14
N GLU A 6 -21.21 7.89 10.97
CA GLU A 6 -21.97 7.47 9.78
C GLU A 6 -21.61 8.25 8.53
N GLU A 7 -21.39 9.57 8.66
CA GLU A 7 -20.97 10.42 7.54
C GLU A 7 -19.56 10.05 7.09
N GLN A 8 -18.63 9.84 8.02
CA GLN A 8 -17.27 9.38 7.74
C GLN A 8 -17.27 7.99 7.09
N ALA A 9 -18.15 7.07 7.53
CA ALA A 9 -18.28 5.75 6.91
C ALA A 9 -18.82 5.84 5.46
N ARG A 10 -19.73 6.78 5.17
CA ARG A 10 -20.21 7.02 3.79
C ARG A 10 -19.10 7.62 2.93
N LEU A 11 -18.34 8.56 3.48
CA LEU A 11 -17.20 9.17 2.79
C LEU A 11 -16.14 8.13 2.46
N VAL A 12 -15.78 7.26 3.41
CA VAL A 12 -14.83 6.17 3.13
C VAL A 12 -15.35 5.18 2.12
N ARG A 13 -16.63 4.78 2.18
CA ARG A 13 -17.18 3.91 1.12
C ARG A 13 -17.04 4.54 -0.27
N ARG A 14 -17.23 5.85 -0.38
CA ARG A 14 -17.03 6.59 -1.64
C ARG A 14 -15.55 6.66 -2.03
N SER A 15 -14.68 7.05 -1.10
CA SER A 15 -13.23 7.14 -1.32
C SER A 15 -12.62 5.78 -1.68
N THR A 16 -13.06 4.69 -1.05
CA THR A 16 -12.63 3.32 -1.37
C THR A 16 -13.02 2.95 -2.80
N LYS A 17 -14.27 3.22 -3.22
CA LYS A 17 -14.70 2.98 -4.60
C LYS A 17 -13.87 3.79 -5.59
N GLN A 18 -13.59 5.06 -5.28
CA GLN A 18 -12.77 5.92 -6.11
C GLN A 18 -11.32 5.42 -6.20
N ALA A 19 -10.71 5.05 -5.09
CA ALA A 19 -9.35 4.51 -5.05
C ALA A 19 -9.23 3.22 -5.90
N ILE A 20 -10.23 2.34 -5.83
CA ILE A 20 -10.28 1.12 -6.65
C ILE A 20 -10.43 1.47 -8.14
N ALA A 21 -11.33 2.38 -8.49
CA ALA A 21 -11.54 2.80 -9.87
C ALA A 21 -10.26 3.42 -10.48
N LEU A 22 -9.61 4.33 -9.75
CA LEU A 22 -8.33 4.94 -10.16
C LEU A 22 -7.24 3.89 -10.37
N ALA A 23 -7.15 2.89 -9.49
CA ALA A 23 -6.23 1.78 -9.64
C ALA A 23 -6.54 0.92 -10.88
N MET A 24 -7.83 0.70 -11.19
CA MET A 24 -8.24 -0.02 -12.40
C MET A 24 -7.92 0.75 -13.69
N GLU A 25 -7.94 2.08 -13.63
CA GLU A 25 -7.53 2.98 -14.72
C GLU A 25 -6.00 3.13 -14.85
N GLY A 26 -5.20 2.52 -13.96
CA GLY A 26 -3.75 2.67 -13.93
C GLY A 26 -3.27 4.04 -13.40
N ARG A 27 -4.18 4.84 -12.82
CA ARG A 27 -3.88 6.15 -12.23
C ARG A 27 -3.37 5.98 -10.81
N TRP A 28 -2.20 5.33 -10.69
CA TRP A 28 -1.67 4.87 -9.41
C TRP A 28 -1.35 6.01 -8.43
N ARG A 29 -0.87 7.17 -8.89
CA ARG A 29 -0.61 8.32 -8.01
C ARG A 29 -1.88 8.85 -7.35
N GLU A 30 -2.98 8.86 -8.07
CA GLU A 30 -4.26 9.32 -7.54
C GLU A 30 -4.88 8.26 -6.62
N ALA A 31 -4.69 6.98 -6.95
CA ALA A 31 -5.06 5.89 -6.06
C ALA A 31 -4.29 5.95 -4.73
N VAL A 32 -3.01 6.34 -4.73
CA VAL A 32 -2.23 6.60 -3.51
C VAL A 32 -2.92 7.69 -2.68
N ALA A 33 -3.14 8.87 -3.25
CA ALA A 33 -3.77 9.98 -2.53
C ALA A 33 -5.15 9.63 -1.95
N ALA A 34 -5.95 8.88 -2.73
CA ALA A 34 -7.27 8.43 -2.27
C ALA A 34 -7.17 7.44 -1.10
N ASN A 35 -6.20 6.51 -1.10
CA ASN A 35 -6.00 5.59 0.03
C ASN A 35 -5.39 6.28 1.25
N GLU A 36 -4.49 7.26 1.06
CA GLU A 36 -3.93 8.04 2.18
C GLU A 36 -5.03 8.83 2.91
N SER A 37 -5.95 9.46 2.18
CA SER A 37 -7.09 10.14 2.78
C SER A 37 -8.03 9.20 3.55
N ILE A 38 -8.17 7.94 3.11
CA ILE A 38 -8.91 6.93 3.90
C ILE A 38 -8.18 6.66 5.21
N LEU A 39 -6.85 6.48 5.16
CA LEU A 39 -6.02 6.18 6.33
C LEU A 39 -5.88 7.36 7.30
N GLU A 40 -6.05 8.60 6.85
CA GLU A 40 -6.15 9.77 7.75
C GLU A 40 -7.34 9.66 8.71
N ASN A 41 -8.45 9.08 8.24
CA ASN A 41 -9.66 8.91 9.02
C ASN A 41 -9.73 7.53 9.70
N TYR A 42 -9.17 6.51 9.06
CA TYR A 42 -9.18 5.12 9.51
C TYR A 42 -7.76 4.54 9.39
N PRO A 43 -6.86 4.89 10.32
CA PRO A 43 -5.44 4.52 10.25
C PRO A 43 -5.20 3.00 10.35
N ASP A 44 -6.21 2.26 10.80
CA ASP A 44 -6.16 0.82 10.99
C ASP A 44 -6.91 0.03 9.87
N ASP A 45 -7.26 0.69 8.76
CA ASP A 45 -7.84 0.02 7.59
C ASP A 45 -6.77 -0.81 6.85
N VAL A 46 -6.79 -2.11 7.12
CA VAL A 46 -5.89 -3.12 6.52
C VAL A 46 -6.00 -3.13 5.00
N ASP A 47 -7.21 -3.02 4.44
CA ASP A 47 -7.43 -3.08 3.01
C ASP A 47 -6.95 -1.81 2.30
N ALA A 48 -7.11 -0.64 2.92
CA ALA A 48 -6.55 0.61 2.43
C ALA A 48 -5.01 0.55 2.43
N CYS A 49 -4.38 0.00 3.48
CA CYS A 49 -2.94 -0.24 3.50
C CYS A 49 -2.48 -1.21 2.39
N ASN A 50 -3.24 -2.28 2.13
CA ASN A 50 -2.98 -3.21 1.02
C ASN A 50 -3.08 -2.54 -0.35
N ARG A 51 -4.12 -1.72 -0.56
CA ARG A 51 -4.35 -0.96 -1.80
C ARG A 51 -3.26 0.09 -2.01
N LEU A 52 -2.87 0.80 -0.97
CA LEU A 52 -1.77 1.77 -0.97
C LEU A 52 -0.44 1.09 -1.33
N GLY A 53 -0.13 -0.04 -0.69
CA GLY A 53 1.05 -0.83 -1.01
C GLY A 53 1.09 -1.28 -2.47
N ARG A 54 -0.07 -1.67 -3.03
CA ARG A 54 -0.17 -2.04 -4.44
C ARG A 54 0.05 -0.85 -5.35
N ALA A 55 -0.55 0.30 -5.07
CA ALA A 55 -0.36 1.50 -5.87
C ALA A 55 1.12 1.94 -5.89
N TYR A 56 1.82 1.85 -4.74
CA TYR A 56 3.25 2.11 -4.68
C TYR A 56 4.10 1.08 -5.45
N MET A 57 3.71 -0.21 -5.45
CA MET A 57 4.37 -1.23 -6.28
C MET A 57 4.35 -0.88 -7.77
N GLU A 58 3.18 -0.45 -8.26
CA GLU A 58 2.99 -0.10 -9.68
C GLU A 58 3.68 1.21 -10.05
N LEU A 59 3.90 2.11 -9.09
CA LEU A 59 4.71 3.32 -9.25
C LEU A 59 6.22 3.06 -9.19
N GLY A 60 6.66 1.85 -8.82
CA GLY A 60 8.07 1.52 -8.60
C GLY A 60 8.62 2.01 -7.25
N GLU A 61 7.76 2.56 -6.39
CA GLU A 61 8.12 3.10 -5.07
C GLU A 61 8.20 1.99 -4.01
N PHE A 62 9.11 1.03 -4.23
CA PHE A 62 9.20 -0.21 -3.44
C PHE A 62 9.42 0.02 -1.94
N SER A 63 10.11 1.09 -1.57
CA SER A 63 10.33 1.47 -0.18
C SER A 63 9.03 1.85 0.54
N LEU A 64 8.16 2.60 -0.14
CA LEU A 64 6.86 3.01 0.38
C LEU A 64 5.87 1.85 0.36
N ALA A 65 5.88 1.05 -0.72
CA ALA A 65 5.09 -0.18 -0.80
C ALA A 65 5.38 -1.12 0.38
N ARG A 66 6.67 -1.31 0.71
CA ARG A 66 7.06 -2.13 1.86
C ARG A 66 6.49 -1.60 3.17
N LYS A 67 6.58 -0.28 3.41
CA LYS A 67 6.00 0.33 4.62
C LYS A 67 4.50 0.09 4.71
N ALA A 68 3.76 0.29 3.63
CA ALA A 68 2.31 0.08 3.60
C ALA A 68 1.92 -1.38 3.87
N TYR A 69 2.61 -2.35 3.23
CA TYR A 69 2.35 -3.77 3.50
C TYR A 69 2.81 -4.22 4.89
N SER A 70 3.91 -3.66 5.41
CA SER A 70 4.34 -3.91 6.79
C SER A 70 3.26 -3.45 7.77
N ARG A 71 2.69 -2.26 7.58
CA ARG A 71 1.58 -1.78 8.40
C ARG A 71 0.35 -2.68 8.30
N ALA A 72 -0.03 -3.10 7.08
CA ALA A 72 -1.13 -4.04 6.89
C ALA A 72 -0.91 -5.38 7.63
N LYS A 73 0.34 -5.85 7.71
CA LYS A 73 0.73 -7.06 8.44
C LYS A 73 0.78 -6.86 9.96
N GLU A 74 1.16 -5.67 10.42
CA GLU A 74 1.09 -5.32 11.85
C GLU A 74 -0.35 -5.31 12.35
N LEU A 75 -1.27 -4.78 11.54
CA LEU A 75 -2.70 -4.70 11.85
C LEU A 75 -3.39 -6.06 11.72
N ASP A 76 -3.04 -6.83 10.68
CA ASP A 76 -3.50 -8.20 10.49
C ASP A 76 -2.31 -9.14 10.22
N PRO A 77 -1.82 -9.85 11.25
CA PRO A 77 -0.72 -10.80 11.10
C PRO A 77 -0.97 -11.94 10.12
N TYR A 78 -2.24 -12.24 9.80
CA TYR A 78 -2.65 -13.31 8.89
C TYR A 78 -2.97 -12.81 7.47
N ASN A 79 -2.72 -11.53 7.19
CA ASN A 79 -2.93 -10.94 5.88
C ASN A 79 -1.98 -11.53 4.84
N ALA A 80 -2.47 -12.53 4.11
CA ALA A 80 -1.73 -13.23 3.06
C ALA A 80 -1.32 -12.31 1.90
N ILE A 81 -2.08 -11.24 1.63
CA ILE A 81 -1.76 -10.27 0.58
C ILE A 81 -0.51 -9.49 0.97
N ALA A 82 -0.47 -8.94 2.18
CA ALA A 82 0.67 -8.22 2.72
C ALA A 82 1.91 -9.14 2.78
N GLU A 83 1.77 -10.36 3.29
CA GLU A 83 2.88 -11.30 3.39
C GLU A 83 3.47 -11.65 2.02
N LYS A 84 2.61 -11.98 1.03
CA LYS A 84 3.05 -12.30 -0.33
C LYS A 84 3.80 -11.14 -0.98
N ASN A 85 3.30 -9.91 -0.83
CA ASN A 85 3.93 -8.74 -1.42
C ASN A 85 5.23 -8.33 -0.71
N LEU A 86 5.30 -8.44 0.61
CA LEU A 86 6.56 -8.24 1.36
C LEU A 86 7.63 -9.23 0.94
N ARG A 87 7.27 -10.51 0.73
CA ARG A 87 8.18 -11.53 0.22
C ARG A 87 8.70 -11.16 -1.17
N ARG A 88 7.80 -10.75 -2.07
CA ARG A 88 8.15 -10.29 -3.43
C ARG A 88 9.12 -9.09 -3.37
N LEU A 89 8.82 -8.10 -2.56
CA LEU A 89 9.67 -6.90 -2.35
C LEU A 89 11.05 -7.25 -1.79
N SER A 90 11.13 -8.26 -0.93
CA SER A 90 12.41 -8.71 -0.37
C SER A 90 13.32 -9.29 -1.45
N HIS A 91 12.76 -9.99 -2.43
CA HIS A 91 13.52 -10.52 -3.57
C HIS A 91 13.94 -9.42 -4.56
N LEU A 92 13.09 -8.40 -4.78
CA LEU A 92 13.41 -7.26 -5.65
C LEU A 92 14.58 -6.40 -5.11
N ARG A 93 14.73 -6.29 -3.78
CA ARG A 93 15.89 -5.62 -3.17
C ARG A 93 17.19 -6.42 -3.31
N GLY A 94 17.10 -7.76 -3.42
CA GLY A 94 18.27 -8.63 -3.60
C GLY A 94 18.93 -8.51 -4.97
N THR A 95 18.21 -8.04 -6.00
CA THR A 95 18.73 -7.88 -7.36
C THR A 95 19.38 -6.51 -7.61
N GLY A 96 19.39 -5.61 -6.63
CA GLY A 96 19.92 -4.23 -6.75
C GLY A 96 21.21 -3.95 -5.99
N SER A 97 21.86 -4.96 -5.38
CA SER A 97 23.16 -4.78 -4.68
C SER A 97 24.25 -5.73 -5.15
N ILE A 98 24.21 -6.15 -6.43
CA ILE A 98 25.36 -6.78 -7.09
C ILE A 98 25.89 -5.81 -8.13
N SER A 99 26.50 -4.72 -7.67
CA SER A 99 27.32 -3.85 -8.51
C SER A 99 28.33 -3.15 -7.61
N GLY A 100 29.53 -3.73 -7.54
CA GLY A 100 30.73 -2.97 -7.19
C GLY A 100 31.56 -3.48 -6.02
N GLU A 101 32.09 -4.71 -6.11
CA GLU A 101 33.49 -5.07 -5.81
C GLU A 101 33.74 -6.34 -6.64
N GLY A 102 34.62 -6.46 -7.63
CA GLY A 102 35.92 -5.85 -7.88
C GLY A 102 36.81 -7.00 -8.33
N PHE A 103 37.17 -7.03 -9.62
CA PHE A 103 38.11 -7.98 -10.23
C PHE A 103 39.55 -7.73 -9.72
N ASP A 104 40.42 -8.75 -9.85
CA ASP A 104 41.87 -8.81 -9.58
C ASP A 104 42.31 -8.86 -8.10
N ARG A 105 43.07 -9.87 -7.62
CA ARG A 105 44.10 -10.72 -8.24
C ARG A 105 44.06 -12.16 -7.71
#